data_AF-A0A2I0U6A1-F1
#
_entry.id   AF-A0A2I0U6A1-F1
#
_cell.length_a   1.000
_cell.length_b   1.000
_cell.length_c   1.000
_cell.angle_alpha   90.00
_cell.angle_beta   90.00
_cell.angle_gamma   90.00
#
_symmetry.space_group_name_H-M   'P 1'
#
loop_
_entity.id
_entity.type
_entity.pdbx_description
1 polymer ?
#
loop_
_entity_poly.entity_id
_entity_poly.type
_entity_poly.pdbx_seq_one_letter_code
_entity_poly.pdbx_strand_id
1 'polypeptide(L)'
;MIRKLEHLFYEDRLRDLGLFSLEKRRLCGDLIAAFQYLKGAYRRDGEGLFIRVWSERARGNGFKLKEGRFRLDIRKKFFSVRVVRHWNRLPREAVDALSLEVFKIRLDGALSNLV
;
A
#
# COMPACT_ATOMS: atom_id res chain seq x y z
N MET A 1 7.58 -0.16 30.46
CA MET A 1 8.28 0.72 29.49
C MET A 1 9.76 0.32 29.47
N ILE A 2 10.43 0.31 28.31
CA ILE A 2 11.87 0.01 28.24
C ILE A 2 12.62 1.23 28.77
N ARG A 3 13.23 1.13 29.96
CA ARG A 3 13.90 2.23 30.68
C ARG A 3 14.95 2.97 29.83
N LYS A 4 15.61 2.25 28.90
CA LYS A 4 16.60 2.80 27.97
C LYS A 4 16.02 3.79 26.96
N LEU A 5 14.72 3.73 26.65
CA LEU A 5 14.09 4.51 25.59
C LEU A 5 13.27 5.70 26.10
N GLU A 6 13.24 5.93 27.41
CA GLU A 6 12.33 6.92 28.02
C GLU A 6 12.65 8.36 27.62
N HIS A 7 13.92 8.66 27.33
CA HIS A 7 14.39 9.99 26.94
C HIS A 7 14.30 10.27 25.43
N LEU A 8 14.11 9.24 24.60
CA LEU A 8 14.02 9.38 23.16
C LEU A 8 12.63 9.84 22.72
N PHE A 9 12.55 10.64 21.66
CA PHE A 9 11.29 10.98 21.02
C PHE A 9 10.68 9.74 20.35
N TYR A 10 9.36 9.76 20.11
CA TYR A 10 8.63 8.61 19.58
C TYR A 10 9.24 8.04 18.29
N GLU A 11 9.63 8.91 17.36
CA GLU A 11 10.25 8.52 16.08
C GLU A 11 11.61 7.85 16.28
N ASP A 12 12.41 8.34 17.25
CA ASP A 12 13.73 7.77 17.55
C ASP A 12 13.62 6.40 18.21
N ARG A 13 12.59 6.19 19.06
CA ARG A 13 12.30 4.87 19.63
C ARG A 13 11.93 3.86 18.55
N LEU A 14 11.15 4.28 17.55
CA LEU A 14 10.79 3.43 16.42
C LEU A 14 12.03 3.04 15.61
N ARG A 15 12.94 3.99 15.37
CA ARG A 15 14.21 3.74 14.67
C ARG A 15 15.11 2.78 15.45
N ASP A 16 15.31 2.99 16.75
CA ASP A 16 16.16 2.14 17.60
C ASP A 16 15.62 0.71 17.73
N LEU A 17 14.29 0.56 17.73
CA LEU A 17 13.62 -0.74 17.75
C LEU A 17 13.49 -1.39 16.35
N GLY A 18 13.91 -0.72 15.28
CA GLY A 18 13.72 -1.20 13.91
C GLY A 18 12.24 -1.34 13.51
N LEU A 19 11.35 -0.59 14.15
CA LEU A 19 9.90 -0.69 13.95
C LEU A 19 9.40 0.34 12.94
N PHE A 20 8.42 -0.08 12.14
CA PHE A 20 7.68 0.84 11.29
C PHE A 20 6.73 1.74 12.08
N SER A 21 6.64 3.00 11.66
CA SER A 21 5.62 3.93 12.13
C SER A 21 4.22 3.35 11.90
N LEU A 22 3.25 3.84 12.68
CA LEU A 22 1.85 3.43 12.53
C LEU A 22 1.35 3.72 11.11
N GLU A 23 1.78 4.83 10.51
CA GLU A 23 1.42 5.19 9.14
C GLU A 23 1.94 4.17 8.12
N LYS A 24 3.20 3.77 8.25
CA LYS A 24 3.81 2.77 7.35
C LYS A 24 3.16 1.39 7.52
N ARG A 25 2.81 1.00 8.74
CA ARG A 25 2.05 -0.23 9.01
C ARG A 25 0.64 -0.18 8.43
N ARG A 26 -0.06 0.96 8.57
CA ARG A 26 -1.37 1.18 7.96
C ARG A 26 -1.30 1.10 6.45
N LEU A 27 -0.32 1.75 5.83
CA LEU A 27 -0.11 1.70 4.38
C LEU A 27 0.16 0.27 3.90
N CYS A 28 0.99 -0.48 4.64
CA CYS A 28 1.26 -1.88 4.33
C CYS A 28 -0.04 -2.71 4.36
N GLY A 29 -0.84 -2.58 5.43
CA GLY A 29 -2.15 -3.22 5.53
C GLY A 29 -3.08 -2.81 4.39
N ASP A 30 -3.12 -1.53 4.04
CA ASP A 30 -3.97 -1.00 2.98
C ASP A 30 -3.61 -1.62 1.60
N LEU A 31 -2.31 -1.75 1.30
CA LEU A 31 -1.82 -2.34 0.04
C LEU A 31 -2.00 -3.87 -0.02
N ILE A 32 -1.82 -4.57 1.10
CA ILE A 32 -2.09 -6.02 1.21
C ILE A 32 -3.57 -6.30 0.95
N ALA A 33 -4.46 -5.53 1.57
CA ALA A 33 -5.90 -5.66 1.34
C ALA A 33 -6.25 -5.41 -0.14
N ALA A 34 -5.70 -4.36 -0.74
CA ALA A 34 -5.91 -4.05 -2.16
C ALA A 34 -5.46 -5.18 -3.09
N PHE A 35 -4.31 -5.80 -2.83
CA PHE A 35 -3.85 -6.96 -3.60
C PHE A 35 -4.82 -8.14 -3.50
N GLN A 36 -5.34 -8.43 -2.30
CA GLN A 36 -6.33 -9.50 -2.09
C GLN A 36 -7.64 -9.21 -2.85
N TYR A 37 -8.12 -7.97 -2.85
CA TYR A 37 -9.26 -7.55 -3.66
C TYR A 37 -9.00 -7.74 -5.16
N LEU A 38 -7.84 -7.31 -5.65
CA LEU A 38 -7.49 -7.39 -7.07
C LEU A 38 -7.28 -8.83 -7.56
N LYS A 39 -6.86 -9.74 -6.69
CA LYS A 39 -6.72 -11.17 -6.99
C LYS A 39 -8.03 -11.96 -6.80
N GLY A 40 -9.12 -11.30 -6.40
CA GLY A 40 -10.43 -11.93 -6.22
C GLY A 40 -10.52 -12.86 -5.00
N ALA A 41 -9.63 -12.68 -4.00
CA ALA A 41 -9.65 -13.48 -2.78
C ALA A 41 -10.83 -13.13 -1.86
N TYR A 42 -11.34 -11.89 -1.96
CA TYR A 42 -12.64 -11.51 -1.45
C TYR A 42 -13.68 -11.75 -2.55
N ARG A 43 -14.75 -12.49 -2.23
CA ARG A 43 -15.83 -12.89 -3.17
C ARG A 43 -16.43 -11.68 -3.91
N ARG A 44 -17.16 -11.97 -5.00
CA ARG A 44 -17.73 -11.09 -6.05
C ARG A 44 -18.30 -9.71 -5.64
N ASP A 45 -18.51 -9.43 -4.35
CA ASP A 45 -19.02 -8.15 -3.83
C ASP A 45 -18.00 -6.99 -3.94
N GLY A 46 -16.73 -7.28 -4.25
CA GLY A 46 -15.65 -6.29 -4.44
C GLY A 46 -15.46 -5.79 -5.88
N GLU A 47 -16.23 -6.31 -6.83
CA GLU A 47 -16.18 -5.94 -8.25
C GLU A 47 -16.59 -4.46 -8.43
N GLY A 48 -15.61 -3.55 -8.45
CA GLY A 48 -15.83 -2.11 -8.68
C GLY A 48 -15.09 -1.17 -7.72
N LEU A 49 -14.46 -1.68 -6.66
CA LEU A 49 -13.67 -0.85 -5.72
C LEU A 49 -12.44 -0.22 -6.39
N PHE A 50 -11.82 -0.93 -7.32
CA PHE A 50 -10.67 -0.48 -8.08
C PHE A 50 -10.83 -0.80 -9.55
N ILE A 51 -10.59 0.20 -10.41
CA ILE A 51 -10.49 -0.01 -11.86
C ILE A 51 -9.02 -0.26 -12.18
N ARG A 52 -8.69 -1.51 -12.53
CA ARG A 52 -7.34 -1.88 -13.00
C ARG A 52 -7.22 -1.52 -14.48
N VAL A 53 -6.15 -0.81 -14.83
CA VAL A 53 -5.85 -0.42 -16.22
C VAL A 53 -4.44 -0.87 -16.56
N TRP A 54 -4.33 -1.67 -17.63
CA TRP A 54 -3.05 -1.97 -18.27
C TRP A 54 -2.64 -0.80 -19.17
N SER A 55 -1.42 -0.32 -19.04
CA SER A 55 -0.88 0.75 -19.89
C SER A 55 0.62 0.58 -20.11
N GLU A 56 1.00 0.10 -21.30
CA GLU A 56 2.39 -0.04 -21.73
C GLU A 56 3.11 1.31 -21.94
N ARG A 57 2.33 2.39 -22.12
CA ARG A 57 2.87 3.75 -22.34
C ARG A 57 3.34 4.43 -21.05
N ALA A 58 3.00 3.90 -19.88
CA ALA A 58 3.30 4.56 -18.60
C ALA A 58 4.68 4.14 -18.07
N ARG A 59 5.54 5.11 -17.74
CA ARG A 59 6.80 4.83 -17.02
C ARG A 59 6.48 4.30 -15.62
N GLY A 60 7.04 3.14 -15.24
CA GLY A 60 6.83 2.48 -13.93
C GLY A 60 6.08 1.15 -14.02
N ASN A 61 5.24 0.83 -13.02
CA ASN A 61 4.41 -0.38 -13.08
C ASN A 61 3.32 -0.28 -14.18
N GLY A 62 3.22 -1.28 -15.06
CA GLY A 62 2.27 -1.28 -16.19
C GLY A 62 0.81 -1.49 -15.79
N PHE A 63 0.56 -1.90 -14.54
CA PHE A 63 -0.78 -2.12 -13.98
C PHE A 63 -1.14 -1.00 -13.00
N LYS A 64 -1.77 0.05 -13.52
CA LYS A 64 -2.22 1.20 -12.72
C LYS A 64 -3.63 0.97 -12.17
N LEU A 65 -3.92 1.56 -11.02
CA LEU A 65 -5.28 1.73 -10.52
C LEU A 65 -5.78 3.14 -10.86
N LYS A 66 -7.02 3.24 -11.31
CA LYS A 66 -7.72 4.53 -11.48
C LYS A 66 -8.58 4.83 -10.27
N GLU A 67 -8.52 6.09 -9.84
CA GLU A 67 -9.40 6.63 -8.80
C GLU A 67 -10.84 6.72 -9.34
N GLY A 68 -11.82 6.31 -8.54
CA GLY A 68 -13.22 6.61 -8.82
C GLY A 68 -13.46 8.13 -8.75
N ARG A 69 -14.30 8.67 -9.64
CA ARG A 69 -14.67 10.09 -9.54
C ARG A 69 -15.63 10.28 -8.37
N PHE A 70 -15.19 11.00 -7.35
CA PHE A 70 -16.03 11.32 -6.19
C PHE A 70 -16.42 12.79 -6.20
N ARG A 71 -17.72 13.07 -5.96
CA ARG A 71 -18.27 14.43 -5.90
C ARG A 71 -17.93 15.18 -4.61
N LEU A 72 -17.65 14.46 -3.52
CA LEU A 72 -17.37 15.04 -2.20
C LEU A 72 -15.90 14.84 -1.81
N ASP A 73 -15.25 15.90 -1.32
CA ASP A 73 -13.85 15.87 -0.89
C ASP A 73 -13.58 14.97 0.31
N ILE A 74 -14.62 14.66 1.10
CA ILE A 74 -14.55 13.69 2.21
C ILE A 74 -14.09 12.32 1.69
N ARG A 75 -14.48 11.97 0.44
CA ARG A 75 -14.12 10.70 -0.19
C ARG A 75 -12.64 10.57 -0.55
N LYS A 76 -11.89 11.69 -0.62
CA LYS A 76 -10.43 11.68 -0.87
C LYS A 76 -9.61 11.06 0.26
N LYS A 77 -10.15 10.96 1.48
CA LYS A 77 -9.48 10.34 2.63
C LYS A 77 -9.75 8.83 2.75
N PHE A 78 -10.60 8.27 1.89
CA PHE A 78 -10.99 6.86 1.95
C PHE A 78 -9.86 5.94 1.49
N PHE A 79 -9.98 4.70 1.93
CA PHE A 79 -9.10 3.59 1.58
C PHE A 79 -8.76 3.52 0.08
N SER A 80 -9.78 3.60 -0.80
CA SER A 80 -9.58 3.49 -2.25
C SER A 80 -8.65 4.57 -2.83
N VAL A 81 -8.82 5.82 -2.40
CA VAL A 81 -8.01 6.95 -2.88
C VAL A 81 -6.58 6.88 -2.36
N ARG A 82 -6.39 6.49 -1.09
CA ARG A 82 -5.05 6.32 -0.50
C ARG A 82 -4.28 5.21 -1.23
N VAL A 83 -4.92 4.06 -1.42
CA VAL A 83 -4.30 2.90 -2.08
C VAL A 83 -3.87 3.25 -3.50
N VAL A 84 -4.72 3.91 -4.29
CA VAL A 84 -4.41 4.24 -5.70
C VAL A 84 -3.09 5.01 -5.84
N ARG A 85 -2.86 6.01 -4.99
CA ARG A 85 -1.64 6.83 -5.03
C ARG A 85 -0.37 6.02 -4.76
N HIS A 86 -0.41 5.16 -3.75
CA HIS A 86 0.75 4.36 -3.36
C HIS A 86 0.95 3.15 -4.27
N TRP A 87 -0.13 2.49 -4.70
CA TRP A 87 -0.09 1.39 -5.65
C TRP A 87 0.59 1.79 -6.96
N ASN A 88 0.28 2.97 -7.49
CA ASN A 88 0.86 3.45 -8.75
C ASN A 88 2.35 3.80 -8.64
N ARG A 89 2.92 3.85 -7.43
CA ARG A 89 4.35 4.03 -7.15
C ARG A 89 5.09 2.72 -6.89
N LEU A 90 4.38 1.60 -6.72
CA LEU A 90 5.02 0.31 -6.48
C LEU A 90 5.85 -0.13 -7.69
N PRO A 91 6.94 -0.89 -7.46
CA PRO A 91 7.67 -1.52 -8.55
C PRO A 91 6.79 -2.54 -9.28
N ARG A 92 7.09 -2.80 -10.55
CA ARG A 92 6.32 -3.74 -11.38
C ARG A 92 6.36 -5.14 -10.78
N GLU A 93 7.51 -5.52 -10.25
CA GLU A 93 7.78 -6.81 -9.63
C GLU A 93 6.84 -7.03 -8.45
N ALA A 94 6.60 -6.02 -7.61
CA ALA A 94 5.65 -6.15 -6.52
C ALA A 94 4.23 -6.36 -7.06
N VAL A 95 3.81 -5.55 -8.03
CA VAL A 95 2.45 -5.61 -8.59
C VAL A 95 2.15 -6.92 -9.34
N ASP A 96 3.16 -7.46 -10.03
CA ASP A 96 3.06 -8.70 -10.82
C ASP A 96 3.22 -9.98 -9.96
N ALA A 97 3.25 -9.85 -8.64
CA ALA A 97 3.32 -11.01 -7.75
C ALA A 97 2.17 -12.01 -8.00
N LEU A 98 2.53 -13.29 -8.03
CA LEU A 98 1.59 -14.39 -8.29
C LEU A 98 0.81 -14.79 -7.03
N SER A 99 1.39 -14.60 -5.84
CA SER A 99 0.77 -14.92 -4.54
C SER A 99 0.87 -13.75 -3.56
N LEU A 100 0.04 -13.80 -2.52
CA LEU A 100 0.05 -12.82 -1.43
C LEU A 100 1.38 -12.81 -0.67
N GLU A 101 1.99 -13.99 -0.51
CA GLU A 101 3.26 -14.13 0.20
C GLU A 101 4.41 -13.47 -0.56
N VAL A 102 4.49 -13.72 -1.87
CA VAL A 102 5.46 -13.05 -2.76
C VAL A 102 5.22 -11.54 -2.78
N PHE A 103 3.95 -11.12 -2.77
CA PHE A 103 3.60 -9.71 -2.68
C PHE A 103 4.11 -9.07 -1.39
N LYS A 104 3.92 -9.70 -0.22
CA LYS A 104 4.39 -9.17 1.07
C LYS A 104 5.91 -8.99 1.10
N ILE A 105 6.67 -9.97 0.59
CA ILE A 105 8.14 -9.90 0.54
C ILE A 105 8.59 -8.74 -0.36
N ARG A 106 8.00 -8.62 -1.56
CA ARG A 106 8.34 -7.53 -2.50
C ARG A 106 7.88 -6.17 -2.01
N LEU A 107 6.77 -6.12 -1.28
CA LEU A 107 6.23 -4.90 -0.69
C LEU A 107 7.15 -4.37 0.41
N ASP A 108 7.72 -5.22 1.26
CA ASP A 108 8.64 -4.81 2.31
C ASP A 108 9.88 -4.10 1.74
N GLY A 109 10.49 -4.69 0.70
CA GLY A 109 11.60 -4.08 -0.03
C GLY A 109 11.21 -2.83 -0.83
N ALA A 110 9.94 -2.64 -1.19
CA ALA A 110 9.47 -1.41 -1.84
C ALA A 110 9.18 -0.29 -0.83
N LEU A 111 8.66 -0.64 0.35
CA LEU A 111 8.30 0.31 1.41
C LEU A 111 9.53 0.87 2.14
N SER A 112 10.68 0.22 2.09
CA SER A 112 11.95 0.81 2.54
C SER A 112 12.36 2.04 1.72
N ASN A 113 11.96 2.11 0.45
CA ASN A 113 12.32 3.19 -0.49
C ASN A 113 11.24 4.29 -0.62
N LEU A 114 10.08 4.11 0.03
CA LEU A 114 8.88 4.94 -0.17
C LEU A 114 8.67 6.00 0.92
N VAL A 115 9.56 6.06 1.93
CA VAL A 115 9.55 6.98 3.08
C VAL A 115 10.93 7.57 3.28
#